data_AF-A0A537Q7Y3-F1
#
_entry.id   AF-A0A537Q7Y3-F1
#
_cell.length_a   1.000
_cell.length_b   1.000
_cell.length_c   1.000
_cell.angle_alpha   90.00
_cell.angle_beta   90.00
_cell.angle_gamma   90.00
#
_symmetry.space_group_name_H-M   'P 1'
#
loop_
_entity.id
_entity.type
_entity.pdbx_description
1 polymer ?
#
loop_
_entity_poly.entity_id
_entity_poly.type
_entity_poly.pdbx_seq_one_letter_code
_entity_poly.pdbx_strand_id
1 'polypeptide(L)'
;PHRRAMVDMPIGLKVSGHRRCDISARALVGASVFLGARRNLWAFPDQASANQYYWRHEGPGMGISCQLWNIRDKLREVDDFITPERQAVIGEAHPELIFRKLSSEAGLSGKKSALGRDQRIKLLADHGFVKISKWLAQRHGTGIGRDDLIDACACAVAARDSNARLGGDEVDSRGLRMEINY
;
A
#
# COMPACT_ATOMS: atom_id res chain seq x y z
N PRO A 1 11.33 14.34 16.18
CA PRO A 1 9.88 14.62 15.96
C PRO A 1 9.44 14.17 14.56
N HIS A 2 8.47 13.26 14.49
CA HIS A 2 7.99 12.68 13.22
C HIS A 2 7.22 13.72 12.41
N ARG A 3 7.78 14.16 11.27
CA ARG A 3 7.20 15.23 10.42
C ARG A 3 6.19 14.74 9.39
N ARG A 4 6.14 13.43 9.13
CA ARG A 4 5.31 12.80 8.10
C ARG A 4 4.87 11.41 8.56
N ALA A 5 3.81 10.90 7.96
CA ALA A 5 3.34 9.53 8.07
C ALA A 5 3.22 8.90 6.67
N MET A 6 3.41 7.59 6.59
CA MET A 6 3.13 6.81 5.39
C MET A 6 2.17 5.69 5.75
N VAL A 7 1.21 5.41 4.87
CA VAL A 7 0.20 4.37 5.06
C VAL A 7 0.20 3.42 3.87
N ASP A 8 0.03 2.12 4.14
CA ASP A 8 -0.19 1.10 3.11
C ASP A 8 -1.65 1.08 2.67
N MET A 9 -2.08 2.19 2.06
CA MET A 9 -3.42 2.35 1.52
C MET A 9 -3.37 3.28 0.30
N PRO A 10 -4.07 2.95 -0.79
CA PRO A 10 -4.22 3.85 -1.92
C PRO A 10 -4.74 5.24 -1.54
N ILE A 11 -4.02 6.29 -1.94
CA ILE A 11 -4.42 7.70 -1.85
C ILE A 11 -4.51 8.30 -3.26
N GLY A 12 -5.58 9.03 -3.52
CA GLY A 12 -5.88 9.53 -4.86
C GLY A 12 -6.48 8.43 -5.71
N LEU A 13 -7.78 8.53 -5.99
CA LEU A 13 -8.54 7.43 -6.60
C LEU A 13 -9.19 7.84 -7.92
N LYS A 14 -9.05 6.98 -8.93
CA LYS A 14 -9.75 7.13 -10.21
C LYS A 14 -11.19 6.62 -10.09
N VAL A 15 -12.03 7.03 -11.03
CA VAL A 15 -13.35 6.43 -11.25
C VAL A 15 -13.32 5.34 -12.33
N SER A 16 -12.28 5.34 -13.16
CA SER A 16 -12.07 4.38 -14.24
C SER A 16 -10.57 4.17 -14.51
N GLY A 17 -10.23 3.02 -15.07
CA GLY A 17 -8.85 2.64 -15.37
C GLY A 17 -8.05 2.30 -14.13
N HIS A 18 -6.74 2.14 -14.33
CA HIS A 18 -5.76 1.96 -13.26
C HIS A 18 -4.92 3.23 -13.07
N ARG A 19 -4.42 3.45 -11.85
CA ARG A 19 -3.47 4.53 -11.57
C ARG A 19 -2.11 4.16 -12.17
N ARG A 20 -1.38 5.13 -12.73
CA ARG A 20 -0.04 4.85 -13.30
C ARG A 20 0.93 4.37 -12.22
N CYS A 21 0.85 4.92 -11.01
CA CYS A 21 1.66 4.48 -9.88
C CYS A 21 1.45 2.99 -9.57
N ASP A 22 0.21 2.48 -9.62
CA ASP A 22 -0.10 1.06 -9.38
C ASP A 22 0.49 0.15 -10.44
N ILE A 23 0.37 0.54 -11.71
CA ILE A 23 0.95 -0.21 -12.84
C ILE A 23 2.46 -0.29 -12.70
N SER A 24 3.11 0.86 -12.45
CA SER A 24 4.55 0.93 -12.24
C SER A 24 4.99 0.10 -11.03
N ALA A 25 4.26 0.17 -9.93
CA ALA A 25 4.56 -0.60 -8.72
C ALA A 25 4.43 -2.10 -8.98
N ARG A 26 3.36 -2.53 -9.66
CA ARG A 26 3.13 -3.93 -10.02
C ARG A 26 4.21 -4.48 -10.96
N ALA A 27 4.78 -3.66 -11.84
CA ALA A 27 5.91 -4.06 -12.67
C ALA A 27 7.18 -4.36 -11.83
N LEU A 28 7.35 -3.71 -10.67
CA LEU A 28 8.52 -3.90 -9.81
C LEU A 28 8.36 -5.01 -8.77
N VAL A 29 7.16 -5.17 -8.19
CA VAL A 29 6.93 -6.10 -7.05
C VAL A 29 5.80 -7.10 -7.28
N GLY A 30 5.30 -7.17 -8.52
CA GLY A 30 4.33 -8.17 -8.96
C GLY A 30 2.97 -8.04 -8.29
N ALA A 31 2.29 -9.19 -8.13
CA ALA A 31 0.92 -9.26 -7.66
C ALA A 31 0.69 -8.83 -6.19
N SER A 32 1.75 -8.40 -5.48
CA SER A 32 1.62 -7.76 -4.17
C SER A 32 0.89 -6.41 -4.26
N VAL A 33 1.00 -5.71 -5.39
CA VAL A 33 0.27 -4.47 -5.67
C VAL A 33 -1.07 -4.82 -6.31
N PHE A 34 -2.16 -4.49 -5.65
CA PHE A 34 -3.50 -4.69 -6.19
C PHE A 34 -3.89 -3.54 -7.12
N LEU A 35 -4.21 -3.87 -8.37
CA LEU A 35 -4.75 -2.89 -9.32
C LEU A 35 -6.24 -2.69 -9.08
N GLY A 36 -6.75 -1.54 -9.53
CA GLY A 36 -8.19 -1.29 -9.63
C GLY A 36 -8.81 -0.60 -8.41
N ALA A 37 -7.99 0.02 -7.55
CA ALA A 37 -8.48 0.91 -6.50
C ALA A 37 -9.21 2.09 -7.15
N ARG A 38 -10.53 2.15 -6.95
CA ARG A 38 -11.41 3.16 -7.55
C ARG A 38 -12.35 3.74 -6.51
N ARG A 39 -12.69 5.01 -6.69
CA ARG A 39 -13.57 5.75 -5.76
C ARG A 39 -15.00 5.21 -5.74
N ASN A 40 -15.52 4.71 -6.85
CA ASN A 40 -16.89 4.17 -6.90
C ASN A 40 -17.03 2.76 -6.31
N LEU A 41 -15.98 2.15 -5.74
CA LEU A 41 -16.03 0.76 -5.26
C LEU A 41 -17.08 0.54 -4.17
N TRP A 42 -17.28 1.49 -3.27
CA TRP A 42 -18.26 1.41 -2.19
C TRP A 42 -19.70 1.68 -2.64
N ALA A 43 -19.95 1.96 -3.93
CA ALA A 43 -21.29 2.01 -4.49
C ALA A 43 -21.85 0.62 -4.83
N PHE A 44 -20.99 -0.41 -4.88
CA PHE A 44 -21.39 -1.77 -5.22
C PHE A 44 -21.70 -2.60 -3.97
N PRO A 45 -22.76 -3.43 -4.00
CA PRO A 45 -23.12 -4.28 -2.87
C PRO A 45 -22.13 -5.44 -2.66
N ASP A 46 -21.53 -5.95 -3.74
CA ASP A 46 -20.64 -7.11 -3.72
C ASP A 46 -19.57 -7.03 -4.82
N GLN A 47 -18.53 -7.87 -4.69
CA GLN A 47 -17.41 -7.88 -5.64
C GLN A 47 -17.84 -8.30 -7.05
N ALA A 48 -18.84 -9.19 -7.15
CA ALA A 48 -19.28 -9.75 -8.43
C ALA A 48 -19.95 -8.68 -9.30
N SER A 49 -20.85 -7.89 -8.70
CA SER A 49 -21.51 -6.74 -9.34
C SER A 49 -20.51 -5.65 -9.75
N ALA A 50 -19.52 -5.36 -8.90
CA ALA A 50 -18.43 -4.45 -9.26
C ALA A 50 -17.63 -4.96 -10.47
N ASN A 51 -17.21 -6.23 -10.47
CA ASN A 51 -16.49 -6.83 -11.59
C ASN A 51 -17.31 -6.87 -12.87
N GLN A 52 -18.60 -7.21 -12.79
CA GLN A 52 -19.50 -7.19 -13.93
C GLN A 52 -19.59 -5.78 -14.54
N TYR A 53 -19.72 -4.75 -13.69
CA TYR A 53 -19.71 -3.36 -14.14
C TYR A 53 -18.40 -3.01 -14.85
N TYR A 54 -17.26 -3.23 -14.23
CA TYR A 54 -15.97 -2.86 -14.83
C TYR A 54 -15.67 -3.65 -16.11
N TRP A 55 -16.02 -4.93 -16.20
CA TRP A 55 -15.85 -5.68 -17.44
C TRP A 55 -16.74 -5.16 -18.57
N ARG A 56 -17.98 -4.76 -18.26
CA ARG A 56 -18.90 -4.18 -19.24
C ARG A 56 -18.45 -2.81 -19.74
N HIS A 57 -17.93 -1.96 -18.85
CA HIS A 57 -17.66 -0.55 -19.16
C HIS A 57 -16.20 -0.25 -19.50
N GLU A 58 -15.25 -1.03 -18.98
CA GLU A 58 -13.81 -0.82 -19.18
C GLU A 58 -13.13 -2.00 -19.89
N GLY A 59 -13.79 -3.16 -19.97
CA GLY A 59 -13.32 -4.35 -20.70
C GLY A 59 -12.73 -5.45 -19.82
N PRO A 60 -12.39 -6.62 -20.42
CA PRO A 60 -11.80 -7.74 -19.71
C PRO A 60 -10.51 -7.35 -18.99
N GLY A 61 -10.30 -7.86 -17.77
CA GLY A 61 -9.12 -7.56 -16.96
C GLY A 61 -9.23 -6.31 -16.08
N MET A 62 -10.32 -5.53 -16.19
CA MET A 62 -10.54 -4.30 -15.41
C MET A 62 -11.25 -4.53 -14.06
N GLY A 63 -11.45 -5.79 -13.69
CA GLY A 63 -12.01 -6.16 -12.39
C GLY A 63 -11.07 -5.88 -11.22
N ILE A 64 -11.48 -6.30 -10.04
CA ILE A 64 -10.77 -6.13 -8.77
C ILE A 64 -10.57 -7.47 -8.07
N SER A 65 -9.47 -7.57 -7.32
CA SER A 65 -9.15 -8.76 -6.52
C SER A 65 -10.01 -8.83 -5.25
N CYS A 66 -10.12 -10.03 -4.67
CA CYS A 66 -10.82 -10.20 -3.40
C CYS A 66 -10.10 -9.47 -2.26
N GLN A 67 -8.76 -9.37 -2.33
CA GLN A 67 -7.97 -8.62 -1.37
C GLN A 67 -8.30 -7.12 -1.41
N LEU A 68 -8.36 -6.52 -2.60
CA LEU A 68 -8.74 -5.11 -2.75
C LEU A 68 -10.18 -4.88 -2.30
N TRP A 69 -11.09 -5.81 -2.62
CA TRP A 69 -12.48 -5.74 -2.14
C TRP A 69 -12.56 -5.76 -0.61
N ASN A 70 -11.80 -6.62 0.05
CA ASN A 70 -11.82 -6.77 1.51
C ASN A 70 -11.29 -5.53 2.25
N ILE A 71 -10.50 -4.68 1.59
CA ILE A 71 -10.03 -3.40 2.16
C ILE A 71 -10.87 -2.20 1.71
N ARG A 72 -11.95 -2.40 0.94
CA ARG A 72 -12.79 -1.32 0.37
C ARG A 72 -13.25 -0.30 1.41
N ASP A 73 -13.70 -0.75 2.56
CA ASP A 73 -14.24 0.15 3.58
C ASP A 73 -13.12 0.98 4.22
N LYS A 74 -11.93 0.40 4.40
CA LYS A 74 -10.72 1.13 4.82
C LYS A 74 -10.20 2.09 3.77
N LEU A 75 -10.31 1.71 2.50
CA LEU A 75 -10.00 2.59 1.38
C LEU A 75 -10.91 3.82 1.38
N ARG A 76 -12.21 3.63 1.63
CA ARG A 76 -13.17 4.74 1.78
C ARG A 76 -12.82 5.63 2.98
N GLU A 77 -12.53 5.04 4.14
CA GLU A 77 -12.13 5.81 5.33
C GLU A 77 -10.90 6.71 5.04
N VAL A 78 -9.91 6.19 4.33
CA VAL A 78 -8.72 6.96 3.94
C VAL A 78 -9.06 8.03 2.90
N ASP A 79 -9.85 7.71 1.87
CA ASP A 79 -10.30 8.70 0.88
C ASP A 79 -11.05 9.84 1.56
N ASP A 80 -11.99 9.55 2.47
CA ASP A 80 -12.75 10.56 3.21
C ASP A 80 -11.85 11.39 4.13
N PHE A 81 -10.83 10.78 4.73
CA PHE A 81 -9.92 11.46 5.65
C PHE A 81 -8.88 12.35 4.94
N ILE A 82 -8.38 11.97 3.76
CA ILE A 82 -7.28 12.71 3.13
C ILE A 82 -7.79 13.92 2.35
N THR A 83 -7.13 15.06 2.56
CA THR A 83 -7.26 16.31 1.79
C THR A 83 -5.90 16.66 1.17
N PRO A 84 -5.81 17.55 0.17
CA PRO A 84 -4.52 18.00 -0.37
C PRO A 84 -3.54 18.49 0.71
N GLU A 85 -4.04 19.19 1.73
CA GLU A 85 -3.23 19.70 2.86
C GLU A 85 -2.72 18.54 3.73
N ARG A 86 -3.58 17.56 4.05
CA ARG A 86 -3.16 16.37 4.80
C ARG A 86 -2.17 15.52 3.99
N GLN A 87 -2.34 15.45 2.67
CA GLN A 87 -1.44 14.75 1.78
C GLN A 87 -0.04 15.37 1.71
N ALA A 88 0.16 16.59 2.22
CA ALA A 88 1.50 17.16 2.36
C ALA A 88 2.35 16.44 3.42
N VAL A 89 1.71 15.77 4.38
CA VAL A 89 2.38 15.08 5.49
C VAL A 89 1.98 13.62 5.65
N ILE A 90 0.92 13.15 4.98
CA ILE A 90 0.48 11.75 4.96
C ILE A 90 0.55 11.25 3.52
N GLY A 91 1.44 10.29 3.26
CA GLY A 91 1.60 9.69 1.94
C GLY A 91 1.15 8.23 1.89
N GLU A 92 0.83 7.76 0.69
CA GLU A 92 0.73 6.34 0.39
C GLU A 92 2.14 5.75 0.26
N ALA A 93 2.35 4.56 0.80
CA ALA A 93 3.55 3.77 0.60
C ALA A 93 3.21 2.29 0.44
N HIS A 94 4.12 1.49 -0.11
CA HIS A 94 3.90 0.06 -0.29
C HIS A 94 5.05 -0.76 0.31
N PRO A 95 4.80 -1.62 1.32
CA PRO A 95 5.85 -2.34 2.04
C PRO A 95 6.82 -3.12 1.16
N GLU A 96 6.34 -3.79 0.11
CA GLU A 96 7.23 -4.56 -0.78
C GLU A 96 8.16 -3.66 -1.62
N LEU A 97 7.74 -2.44 -1.96
CA LEU A 97 8.62 -1.49 -2.64
C LEU A 97 9.69 -0.96 -1.66
N ILE A 98 9.27 -0.69 -0.42
CA ILE A 98 10.18 -0.26 0.65
C ILE A 98 11.22 -1.36 0.87
N PHE A 99 10.81 -2.59 1.08
CA PHE A 99 11.73 -3.71 1.30
C PHE A 99 12.66 -3.96 0.12
N ARG A 100 12.18 -3.84 -1.11
CA ARG A 100 13.02 -3.89 -2.32
C ARG A 100 14.10 -2.82 -2.30
N LYS A 101 13.77 -1.60 -1.87
CA LYS A 101 14.74 -0.51 -1.75
C LYS A 101 15.74 -0.75 -0.60
N LEU A 102 15.25 -1.17 0.58
CA LEU A 102 16.11 -1.47 1.73
C LEU A 102 17.06 -2.63 1.46
N SER A 103 16.67 -3.60 0.63
CA SER A 103 17.54 -4.70 0.20
C SER A 103 18.52 -4.31 -0.91
N SER A 104 18.59 -3.04 -1.31
CA SER A 104 19.39 -2.58 -2.47
C SER A 104 19.08 -3.39 -3.73
N GLU A 105 17.80 -3.69 -3.95
CA GLU A 105 17.30 -4.56 -5.02
C GLU A 105 17.79 -6.01 -5.00
N ALA A 106 18.46 -6.44 -3.93
CA ALA A 106 18.70 -7.85 -3.70
C ALA A 106 17.36 -8.56 -3.54
N GLY A 107 17.17 -9.64 -4.30
CA GLY A 107 15.94 -10.43 -4.26
C GLY A 107 15.67 -10.94 -2.84
N LEU A 108 14.47 -10.65 -2.33
CA LEU A 108 13.99 -11.19 -1.06
C LEU A 108 13.20 -12.47 -1.30
N SER A 109 13.32 -13.40 -0.37
CA SER A 109 12.41 -14.54 -0.33
C SER A 109 10.97 -14.05 -0.11
N GLY A 110 10.00 -14.81 -0.65
CA GLY A 110 8.59 -14.44 -0.58
C GLY A 110 8.13 -14.16 0.86
N LYS A 111 7.32 -13.11 1.05
CA LYS A 111 6.97 -12.58 2.38
C LYS A 111 6.33 -13.59 3.34
N LYS A 112 5.72 -14.66 2.80
CA LYS A 112 5.08 -15.73 3.58
C LYS A 112 6.06 -16.81 4.06
N SER A 113 7.29 -16.87 3.52
CA SER A 113 8.29 -17.84 3.96
C SER A 113 8.96 -17.39 5.27
N ALA A 114 9.47 -18.33 6.06
CA ALA A 114 10.21 -17.99 7.28
C ALA A 114 11.44 -17.13 6.94
N LEU A 115 12.24 -17.56 5.96
CA LEU A 115 13.41 -16.83 5.49
C LEU A 115 13.07 -15.40 5.03
N GLY A 116 11.99 -15.22 4.26
CA GLY A 116 11.58 -13.90 3.78
C GLY A 116 11.14 -12.96 4.89
N ARG A 117 10.58 -13.51 5.99
CA ARG A 117 10.25 -12.73 7.19
C ARG A 117 11.50 -12.33 7.96
N ASP A 118 12.43 -13.25 8.16
CA ASP A 118 13.66 -12.98 8.90
C ASP A 118 14.51 -11.93 8.18
N GLN A 119 14.58 -11.99 6.85
CA GLN A 119 15.20 -10.95 6.01
C GLN A 119 14.58 -9.56 6.26
N ARG A 120 13.24 -9.46 6.24
CA ARG A 120 12.52 -8.20 6.48
C ARG A 120 12.75 -7.67 7.90
N ILE A 121 12.70 -8.55 8.90
CA ILE A 121 12.97 -8.22 10.30
C ILE A 121 14.39 -7.67 10.47
N LYS A 122 15.38 -8.33 9.85
CA LYS A 122 16.77 -7.87 9.86
C LYS A 122 16.91 -6.50 9.22
N LEU A 123 16.33 -6.30 8.03
CA LEU A 123 16.36 -5.01 7.34
C LEU A 123 15.77 -3.88 8.21
N LEU A 124 14.63 -4.14 8.88
CA LEU A 124 14.02 -3.15 9.76
C LEU A 124 14.89 -2.85 10.99
N ALA A 125 15.49 -3.87 11.60
CA ALA A 125 16.42 -3.70 12.72
C ALA A 125 17.63 -2.85 12.33
N ASP A 126 18.22 -3.12 11.16
CA ASP A 126 19.33 -2.35 10.59
C ASP A 126 18.93 -0.88 10.32
N HIS A 127 17.63 -0.59 10.16
CA HIS A 127 17.06 0.76 9.99
C HIS A 127 16.47 1.37 11.28
N GLY A 128 16.84 0.83 12.45
CA GLY A 128 16.55 1.41 13.76
C GLY A 128 15.38 0.78 14.51
N PHE A 129 14.68 -0.20 13.92
CA PHE A 129 13.63 -0.96 14.60
C PHE A 129 14.19 -2.15 15.40
N VAL A 130 15.20 -1.89 16.24
CA VAL A 130 15.94 -2.93 17.00
C VAL A 130 15.08 -3.73 17.99
N LYS A 131 13.89 -3.22 18.34
CA LYS A 131 12.93 -3.87 19.25
C LYS A 131 11.84 -4.68 18.52
N ILE A 132 11.89 -4.81 17.19
CA ILE A 132 10.83 -5.45 16.41
C ILE A 132 10.53 -6.88 16.87
N SER A 133 11.55 -7.68 17.19
CA SER A 133 11.36 -9.06 17.69
C SER A 133 10.60 -9.09 19.02
N LYS A 134 10.84 -8.10 19.89
CA LYS A 134 10.10 -7.94 21.14
C LYS A 134 8.64 -7.58 20.86
N TRP A 135 8.38 -6.64 19.97
CA TRP A 135 7.01 -6.25 19.61
C TRP A 135 6.24 -7.39 18.94
N LEU A 136 6.91 -8.19 18.11
CA LEU A 136 6.36 -9.38 17.49
C LEU A 136 5.92 -10.44 18.50
N ALA A 137 6.60 -10.54 19.65
CA ALA A 137 6.19 -11.39 20.76
C ALA A 137 5.08 -10.75 21.62
N GLN A 138 5.05 -9.42 21.74
CA GLN A 138 4.07 -8.70 22.56
C GLN A 138 2.71 -8.49 21.88
N ARG A 139 2.63 -8.60 20.55
CA ARG A 139 1.37 -8.38 19.80
C ARG A 139 0.29 -9.42 20.07
N HIS A 140 0.61 -10.57 20.67
CA HIS A 140 -0.37 -11.63 20.88
C HIS A 140 -1.53 -11.12 21.77
N GLY A 141 -2.77 -11.32 21.33
CA GLY A 141 -3.97 -10.80 22.01
C GLY A 141 -4.36 -9.35 21.67
N THR A 142 -3.57 -8.62 20.87
CA THR A 142 -3.88 -7.23 20.49
C THR A 142 -4.75 -7.10 19.23
N GLY A 143 -4.96 -8.19 18.49
CA GLY A 143 -5.57 -8.18 17.16
C GLY A 143 -4.61 -7.80 16.02
N ILE A 144 -3.37 -7.37 16.32
CA ILE A 144 -2.38 -7.00 15.30
C ILE A 144 -1.75 -8.26 14.69
N GLY A 145 -1.89 -8.38 13.36
CA GLY A 145 -1.21 -9.41 12.59
C GLY A 145 0.30 -9.24 12.60
N ARG A 146 1.02 -10.34 12.44
CA ARG A 146 2.48 -10.31 12.34
C ARG A 146 2.95 -9.44 11.18
N ASP A 147 2.34 -9.65 10.02
CA ASP A 147 2.73 -8.98 8.79
C ASP A 147 2.34 -7.49 8.86
N ASP A 148 1.19 -7.16 9.47
CA ASP A 148 0.78 -5.76 9.72
C ASP A 148 1.81 -4.98 10.56
N LEU A 149 2.38 -5.60 11.60
CA LEU A 149 3.42 -4.96 12.41
C LEU A 149 4.71 -4.70 11.60
N ILE A 150 5.10 -5.65 10.76
CA ILE A 150 6.28 -5.54 9.89
C ILE A 150 6.07 -4.45 8.85
N ASP A 151 4.91 -4.44 8.20
CA ASP A 151 4.53 -3.50 7.15
C ASP A 151 4.38 -2.08 7.71
N ALA A 152 3.84 -1.92 8.94
CA ALA A 152 3.79 -0.64 9.63
C ALA A 152 5.19 -0.09 9.96
N CYS A 153 6.13 -0.96 10.38
CA CYS A 153 7.51 -0.55 10.59
C CYS A 153 8.17 -0.12 9.28
N ALA A 154 7.92 -0.83 8.17
CA ALA A 154 8.41 -0.44 6.85
C ALA A 154 7.86 0.93 6.43
N CYS A 155 6.56 1.16 6.59
CA CYS A 155 5.95 2.48 6.32
C CYS A 155 6.57 3.58 7.17
N ALA A 156 6.89 3.30 8.43
CA ALA A 156 7.58 4.26 9.29
C ALA A 156 9.02 4.56 8.84
N VAL A 157 9.76 3.58 8.30
CA VAL A 157 11.05 3.83 7.61
C VAL A 157 10.84 4.77 6.42
N ALA A 158 9.87 4.48 5.56
CA ALA A 158 9.57 5.33 4.40
C ALA A 158 9.16 6.76 4.82
N ALA A 159 8.37 6.92 5.87
CA ALA A 159 7.99 8.24 6.39
C ALA A 159 9.21 9.08 6.83
N ARG A 160 10.21 8.41 7.42
CA ARG A 160 11.45 9.03 7.88
C ARG A 160 12.40 9.34 6.72
N ASP A 161 12.63 8.37 5.83
CA ASP A 161 13.80 8.36 4.94
C ASP A 161 13.47 8.41 3.44
N SER A 162 12.22 8.18 3.03
CA SER A 162 11.90 8.10 1.60
C SER A 162 12.12 9.43 0.88
N ASN A 163 12.74 9.30 -0.29
CA ASN A 163 13.03 10.33 -1.28
C ASN A 163 12.65 9.87 -2.71
N ALA A 164 12.05 8.69 -2.84
CA ALA A 164 11.61 8.11 -4.10
C ALA A 164 10.10 7.90 -4.08
N ARG A 165 9.49 8.05 -5.26
CA ARG A 165 8.07 7.78 -5.47
C ARG A 165 7.82 7.24 -6.86
N LEU A 166 6.81 6.40 -7.00
CA LEU A 166 6.21 6.05 -8.29
C LEU A 166 4.99 6.92 -8.52
N GLY A 167 4.77 7.31 -9.77
CA GLY A 167 3.68 8.20 -10.16
C GLY A 167 4.16 9.25 -11.15
N GLY A 168 3.44 10.36 -11.19
CA GLY A 168 3.75 11.53 -12.01
C GLY A 168 2.82 12.65 -11.58
N ASP A 169 2.35 13.44 -12.54
CA ASP A 169 1.43 14.55 -12.27
C ASP A 169 -0.05 14.12 -12.24
N GLU A 170 -0.34 12.81 -12.08
CA GLU A 170 -1.71 12.33 -11.95
C GLU A 170 -2.30 12.79 -10.60
N VAL A 171 -3.41 13.52 -10.71
CA VAL A 171 -4.25 13.92 -9.58
C VAL A 171 -5.67 13.46 -9.81
N ASP A 172 -6.39 13.15 -8.74
CA ASP A 172 -7.79 12.77 -8.83
C ASP A 172 -8.72 14.00 -8.87
N SER A 173 -10.03 13.75 -8.97
CA SER A 173 -11.04 14.81 -8.98
C SER A 173 -11.14 15.63 -7.69
N ARG A 174 -10.44 15.23 -6.61
CA ARG A 174 -10.33 15.94 -5.33
C ARG A 174 -8.98 16.65 -5.18
N GLY A 175 -8.12 16.61 -6.20
CA GLY A 175 -6.79 17.20 -6.16
C GLY A 175 -5.77 16.37 -5.37
N LEU A 176 -6.05 15.10 -5.07
CA LEU A 176 -5.11 14.21 -4.40
C LEU A 176 -4.15 13.60 -5.44
N ARG A 177 -2.86 13.65 -5.16
CA ARG A 177 -1.80 13.06 -6.00
C ARG A 177 -1.90 11.54 -5.96
N MET A 178 -1.75 10.89 -7.12
CA MET A 178 -1.69 9.43 -7.22
C MET A 178 -0.23 9.00 -7.27
N GLU A 179 0.35 8.73 -6.10
CA GLU A 179 1.77 8.41 -5.94
C GLU A 179 2.00 7.37 -4.84
N ILE A 180 3.05 6.56 -5.00
CA ILE A 180 3.46 5.56 -4.00
C ILE A 180 4.90 5.87 -3.57
N ASN A 181 5.10 6.17 -2.29
CA ASN A 181 6.40 6.47 -1.70
C ASN A 181 7.10 5.19 -1.21
N TYR A 182 8.43 5.11 -1.33
CA TYR A 182 9.22 3.96 -0.86
C TYR A 182 10.70 4.25 -0.61
#